data_AF-A0A529KDY9-F1
#
_entry.id   AF-A0A529KDY9-F1
#
_cell.length_a   1.000
_cell.length_b   1.000
_cell.length_c   1.000
_cell.angle_alpha   90.00
_cell.angle_beta   90.00
_cell.angle_gamma   90.00
#
_symmetry.space_group_name_H-M   'P 1'
#
loop_
_entity.id
_entity.type
_entity.pdbx_description
1 polymer ?
#
loop_
_entity_poly.entity_id
_entity_poly.type
_entity_poly.pdbx_seq_one_letter_code
_entity_poly.pdbx_strand_id
1 'polypeptide(L)' 'MDEETDGILQNRPAARDVDATDRKILGVLVDDATVSYAELGDRVGLSPPAAHE' A
#
# COMPACT_ATOMS: atom_id res chain seq x y z
N MET A 1 -27.52 -12.72 -7.94
CA MET A 1 -26.93 -14.07 -7.80
C MET A 1 -25.58 -13.81 -7.18
N ASP A 2 -25.50 -13.93 -5.86
CA ASP A 2 -24.28 -13.69 -5.10
C ASP A 2 -23.56 -15.04 -5.01
N GLU A 3 -22.52 -15.22 -5.84
CA GLU A 3 -21.71 -16.43 -5.79
C GLU A 3 -20.71 -16.31 -4.63
N GLU A 4 -20.76 -17.28 -3.72
CA GLU A 4 -19.89 -17.38 -2.56
C GLU A 4 -18.44 -17.66 -3.01
N THR A 5 -17.54 -16.69 -2.80
CA THR A 5 -16.15 -16.72 -3.29
C THR A 5 -15.15 -17.33 -2.31
N ASP A 6 -15.62 -17.96 -1.24
CA ASP A 6 -14.81 -18.56 -0.16
C ASP A 6 -13.81 -19.63 -0.66
N GLY A 7 -14.06 -20.23 -1.83
CA GLY A 7 -13.17 -21.22 -2.47
C GLY A 7 -12.14 -20.65 -3.45
N ILE A 8 -12.18 -19.34 -3.74
CA ILE A 8 -11.23 -18.73 -4.67
C ILE A 8 -9.91 -18.48 -3.92
N LEU A 9 -8.96 -19.41 -4.09
CA LEU A 9 -7.56 -19.13 -3.78
C LEU A 9 -7.12 -17.96 -4.65
N GLN A 10 -7.08 -16.76 -4.07
CA GLN A 10 -6.54 -15.60 -4.75
C GLN A 10 -5.16 -15.96 -5.28
N ASN A 11 -4.93 -15.72 -6.58
CA ASN A 11 -3.65 -15.90 -7.23
C ASN A 11 -2.65 -14.98 -6.52
N ARG A 12 -2.07 -15.46 -5.42
CA ARG A 12 -1.28 -14.65 -4.51
C ARG A 12 -0.09 -14.19 -5.34
N PRO A 13 0.02 -12.88 -5.66
CA PRO A 13 1.17 -12.42 -6.41
C PRO A 13 2.41 -12.87 -5.63
N ALA A 14 3.39 -13.42 -6.35
CA ALA A 14 4.66 -13.85 -5.76
C ALA A 14 5.12 -12.78 -4.77
N ALA A 15 5.63 -13.21 -3.60
CA ALA A 15 6.07 -12.31 -2.54
C ALA A 15 6.88 -11.17 -3.16
N ARG A 16 6.26 -9.98 -3.23
CA ARG A 16 6.87 -8.82 -3.86
C ARG A 16 7.90 -8.31 -2.86
N ASP A 17 9.15 -8.20 -3.29
CA ASP A 17 10.18 -7.62 -2.45
C ASP A 17 9.80 -6.19 -2.08
N VAL A 18 10.04 -5.83 -0.82
CA VAL A 18 9.75 -4.50 -0.29
C VAL A 18 10.64 -3.48 -1.00
N ASP A 19 10.03 -2.67 -1.84
CA ASP A 19 10.75 -1.72 -2.67
C ASP A 19 11.16 -0.47 -1.88
N ALA A 20 11.75 0.51 -2.57
CA ALA A 20 12.21 1.75 -1.93
C ALA A 20 11.04 2.62 -1.43
N THR A 21 9.88 2.55 -2.07
CA THR A 21 8.68 3.30 -1.69
C THR A 21 8.04 2.67 -0.46
N ASP A 22 7.88 1.35 -0.46
CA ASP A 22 7.33 0.61 0.67
C ASP A 22 8.14 0.88 1.95
N ARG A 23 9.48 0.89 1.84
CA ARG A 23 10.36 1.22 2.97
C ARG A 23 10.14 2.63 3.52
N LYS A 24 9.85 3.61 2.67
CA LYS A 24 9.55 4.97 3.13
C LYS A 24 8.19 5.03 3.82
N ILE A 25 7.18 4.37 3.27
CA ILE A 25 5.84 4.28 3.88
C ILE A 25 5.96 3.66 5.27
N LEU A 26 6.64 2.52 5.38
CA LEU A 26 6.87 1.84 6.64
C LEU A 26 7.66 2.71 7.62
N GLY A 27 8.66 3.46 7.15
CA GLY A 27 9.39 4.42 7.99
C GLY A 27 8.48 5.48 8.60
N VAL A 28 7.64 6.13 7.79
CA VAL A 28 6.69 7.15 8.28
C VAL A 28 5.69 6.54 9.27
N LEU A 29 5.17 5.35 9.01
CA LEU A 29 4.21 4.68 9.91
C LEU A 29 4.83 4.21 11.22
N VAL A 30 6.10 3.84 11.20
CA VAL A 30 6.86 3.52 12.42
C VAL A 30 7.05 4.78 13.27
N ASP A 31 7.31 5.93 12.63
CA ASP A 31 7.48 7.20 13.33
C ASP A 31 6.15 7.73 13.88
N ASP A 32 5.09 7.69 13.06
CA ASP A 32 3.74 8.12 13.40
C ASP A 32 2.68 7.38 12.57
N ALA A 33 1.98 6.45 13.22
CA ALA A 33 0.91 5.66 12.60
C ALA A 33 -0.44 6.42 12.50
N THR A 34 -0.53 7.64 13.02
CA THR A 34 -1.77 8.44 13.00
C THR A 34 -1.89 9.37 11.80
N VAL A 35 -0.83 9.46 10.98
CA VAL A 35 -0.79 10.29 9.78
C VAL A 35 -1.90 9.91 8.80
N SER A 36 -2.48 10.92 8.16
CA SER A 36 -3.46 10.67 7.10
C SER A 36 -2.78 10.18 5.81
N TYR A 37 -3.54 9.51 4.93
CA TYR A 37 -3.03 9.04 3.64
C TYR A 37 -2.52 10.16 2.73
N ALA A 38 -3.14 11.34 2.79
CA ALA A 38 -2.70 12.51 2.03
C ALA A 38 -1.30 12.97 2.50
N GLU A 39 -1.12 13.11 3.80
CA GLU A 39 0.17 13.49 4.39
C GLU A 39 1.23 12.42 4.18
N LEU A 40 0.84 11.13 4.23
CA LEU A 40 1.74 10.03 3.92
C LEU A 40 2.25 10.13 2.48
N GLY A 41 1.35 10.36 1.50
CA GLY A 41 1.69 10.54 0.09
C GLY A 41 2.64 11.71 -0.16
N ASP A 42 2.40 12.84 0.51
CA ASP A 42 3.29 14.01 0.46
C ASP A 42 4.69 13.69 1.03
N ARG A 43 4.74 12.98 2.17
CA ARG A 43 6.01 12.64 2.85
C ARG A 43 6.85 11.62 2.10
N VAL A 44 6.22 10.63 1.46
CA VAL A 44 6.96 9.58 0.74
C VAL A 44 7.47 10.02 -0.63
N GLY A 45 7.09 11.23 -1.08
CA GLY A 45 7.57 11.83 -2.33
C GLY A 45 7.13 11.04 -3.54
N LEU A 46 5.92 10.46 -3.48
CA LEU A 46 5.28 9.87 -4.64
C LEU A 46 5.09 10.98 -5.67
N SER A 47 5.52 10.73 -6.91
CA SER A 47 5.13 11.64 -7.99
C SER A 47 3.60 11.63 -8.09
N PRO A 48 2.95 12.75 -8.47
CA PRO A 48 1.50 12.87 -8.54
C PRO A 48 0.73 11.70 -9.19
N PRO A 49 1.25 10.99 -10.22
CA PRO A 49 0.55 9.84 -10.80
C PRO A 49 0.59 8.53 -9.98
N ALA A 50 1.38 8.43 -8.91
CA ALA A 50 1.46 7.21 -8.09
C ALA A 50 0.47 7.20 -6.91
N ALA A 51 -0.27 8.29 -6.69
CA ALA A 51 -1.26 8.44 -5.61
C ALA A 51 -2.72 8.13 -6.04
N HIS A 52 -2.94 7.56 -7.22
CA HIS A 52 -4.29 7.32 -7.74
C HIS A 52 -4.51 5.87 -8.21
N GLU A 53 -5.24 5.11 -7.40
CA GLU A 53 -6.42 4.33 -7.80
C GLU A 53 -7.37 4.19 -6.60
#